data_AF-A0A849VAN0-F1
#
_entry.id   AF-A0A849VAN0-F1
#
_cell.length_a   1.000
_cell.length_b   1.000
_cell.length_c   1.000
_cell.angle_alpha   90.00
_cell.angle_beta   90.00
_cell.angle_gamma   90.00
#
_symmetry.space_group_name_H-M   'P 1'
#
loop_
_entity.id
_entity.type
_entity.pdbx_description
1 polymer ?
#
loop_
_entity_poly.entity_id
_entity_poly.type
_entity_poly.pdbx_seq_one_letter_code
_entity_poly.pdbx_strand_id
1 'polypeptide(L)'
;MKFEYCTLFKDVQLSGIFTDSKTFADAIPKQSWQVAQQAYEQADLPLTTSQLTSFVAEHFSFAPQPELQALQKVTCVNDYIQALWPKLLRKGFTASNNSLLTLQHDYVVPGGRFNEIYYWDSYFTALGLEDSGNISLIESMVDNFVSLIERIGCVPNGNRVYYTSRSQPPVLALMVKLLMPYKKSDIEWLKRMVDAMTKEHAFWHQGEQQLGSSSGELKRIVKFTNGMQLNRYWDDKPEPRPESYAEDVADAKRLPAEQQEAFFRNIRAACESGWDFSARWLDDPKSLLSINTTNRVPIDLNALLYLLEKTLSECLITLEQAGQSQAFSQRAEKRKTAILQLLWSDKHGWFCDFDLVKKQVSPVLSLAGCVPLFAGIADEAQALAIASKLECDFLRSGGLVSCLSETSQQWDSPNGWAPLQWFAISGLRDYGQFDLAEDIAQRWLNMLEKDFAKRGCLLEKYNVCDPAKTAGGGEYQVQQGFGWTNGVTSRLQVLYNNKQ
;
A
#
# COMPACT_ATOMS: atom_id res chain seq x y z
N MET A 1 26.22 7.90 9.12
CA MET A 1 25.77 8.98 8.24
C MET A 1 24.55 8.47 7.46
N LYS A 2 23.46 9.25 7.38
CA LYS A 2 22.25 8.91 6.60
C LYS A 2 22.41 9.47 5.19
N PHE A 3 22.28 8.61 4.18
CA PHE A 3 22.65 8.97 2.80
C PHE A 3 21.76 10.07 2.23
N GLU A 4 20.49 10.14 2.64
CA GLU A 4 19.54 11.11 2.14
C GLU A 4 19.89 12.57 2.52
N TYR A 5 20.81 12.76 3.48
CA TYR A 5 21.29 14.09 3.89
C TYR A 5 22.63 14.49 3.27
N CYS A 6 23.27 13.58 2.53
CA CYS A 6 24.54 13.84 1.85
C CYS A 6 24.38 14.85 0.71
N THR A 7 25.34 15.76 0.56
CA THR A 7 25.38 16.68 -0.59
C THR A 7 25.49 15.91 -1.90
N LEU A 8 26.32 14.86 -1.95
CA LEU A 8 26.42 13.96 -3.10
C LEU A 8 25.06 13.39 -3.51
N PHE A 9 24.24 12.98 -2.55
CA PHE A 9 22.91 12.43 -2.84
C PHE A 9 22.01 13.46 -3.52
N LYS A 10 21.93 14.66 -2.96
CA LYS A 10 21.08 15.74 -3.47
C LYS A 10 21.54 16.20 -4.86
N ASP A 11 22.85 16.35 -5.05
CA ASP A 11 23.40 16.78 -6.33
C ASP A 11 23.17 15.75 -7.43
N VAL A 12 23.33 14.45 -7.12
CA VAL A 12 22.99 13.38 -8.08
C VAL A 12 21.50 13.41 -8.42
N GLN A 13 20.61 13.49 -7.42
CA GLN A 13 19.17 13.54 -7.67
C GLN A 13 18.77 14.73 -8.54
N LEU A 14 19.31 15.91 -8.28
CA LEU A 14 18.95 17.15 -9.00
C LEU A 14 19.68 17.31 -10.34
N SER A 15 20.70 16.50 -10.63
CA SER A 15 21.47 16.57 -11.87
C SER A 15 20.74 16.01 -13.10
N GLY A 16 19.73 15.16 -12.89
CA GLY A 16 19.02 14.47 -13.97
C GLY A 16 19.81 13.35 -14.66
N ILE A 17 20.94 12.88 -14.08
CA ILE A 17 21.70 11.74 -14.65
C ILE A 17 20.90 10.43 -14.66
N PHE A 18 19.92 10.30 -13.76
CA PHE A 18 18.95 9.21 -13.74
C PHE A 18 17.55 9.75 -14.01
N THR A 19 16.77 9.05 -14.82
CA THR A 19 15.39 9.43 -15.16
C THR A 19 14.38 9.04 -14.07
N ASP A 20 14.73 8.12 -13.17
CA ASP A 20 13.92 7.73 -12.00
C ASP A 20 14.78 7.97 -10.75
N SER A 21 14.32 8.87 -9.86
CA SER A 21 14.99 9.20 -8.60
C SER A 21 15.23 7.98 -7.70
N LYS A 22 14.42 6.93 -7.81
CA LYS A 22 14.61 5.69 -7.06
C LYS A 22 15.91 4.97 -7.43
N THR A 23 16.42 5.15 -8.65
CA THR A 23 17.66 4.52 -9.13
C THR A 23 18.83 4.80 -8.19
N PHE A 24 19.01 6.07 -7.79
CA PHE A 24 20.11 6.44 -6.91
C PHE A 24 19.79 6.23 -5.42
N ALA A 25 18.51 6.28 -5.03
CA ALA A 25 18.10 5.86 -3.69
C ALA A 25 18.39 4.36 -3.41
N ASP A 26 18.48 3.56 -4.47
CA ASP A 26 18.80 2.13 -4.44
C ASP A 26 20.28 1.81 -4.69
N ALA A 27 21.12 2.82 -4.91
CA ALA A 27 22.53 2.65 -5.24
C ALA A 27 23.26 1.87 -4.14
N ILE A 28 24.14 0.96 -4.57
CA ILE A 28 24.98 0.13 -3.72
C ILE A 28 26.36 0.81 -3.66
N PRO A 29 26.77 1.40 -2.52
CA PRO A 29 28.10 1.96 -2.41
C PRO A 29 29.14 0.83 -2.48
N LYS A 30 30.17 0.98 -3.32
CA LYS A 30 31.26 -0.02 -3.43
C LYS A 30 32.10 -0.12 -2.17
N GLN A 31 32.14 0.94 -1.35
CA GLN A 31 32.80 0.95 -0.04
C GLN A 31 31.81 1.35 1.05
N SER A 32 31.43 2.63 1.10
CA SER A 32 30.34 3.15 1.95
C SER A 32 29.90 4.51 1.45
N TRP A 33 28.69 4.93 1.84
CA TRP A 33 28.22 6.29 1.59
C TRP A 33 29.14 7.35 2.20
N GLN A 34 29.74 7.07 3.37
CA GLN A 34 30.64 8.02 4.05
C GLN A 34 31.91 8.27 3.24
N VAL A 35 32.52 7.21 2.71
CA VAL A 35 33.71 7.35 1.86
C VAL A 35 33.38 8.06 0.56
N ALA A 36 32.26 7.71 -0.09
CA ALA A 36 31.83 8.38 -1.31
C ALA A 36 31.54 9.88 -1.09
N GLN A 37 30.88 10.24 0.01
CA GLN A 37 30.64 11.65 0.36
C GLN A 37 31.96 12.41 0.61
N GLN A 38 32.91 11.82 1.34
CA GLN A 38 34.21 12.45 1.61
C GLN A 38 35.02 12.65 0.32
N ALA A 39 35.02 11.67 -0.59
CA ALA A 39 35.65 11.80 -1.89
C ALA A 39 34.99 12.89 -2.76
N TYR A 40 33.66 13.01 -2.68
CA TYR A 40 32.91 14.05 -3.39
C TYR A 40 33.25 15.46 -2.88
N GLU A 41 33.35 15.63 -1.55
CA GLU A 41 33.72 16.91 -0.91
C GLU A 41 35.17 17.34 -1.20
N GLN A 42 36.04 16.41 -1.62
CA GLN A 42 37.42 16.69 -2.03
C GLN A 42 37.54 17.03 -3.52
N ALA A 43 36.47 16.89 -4.29
CA ALA A 43 36.46 17.27 -5.70
C ALA A 43 36.29 18.79 -5.88
N ASP A 44 36.66 19.30 -7.06
CA ASP A 44 36.43 20.70 -7.42
C ASP A 44 34.96 20.90 -7.83
N LEU A 45 34.11 21.26 -6.86
CA LEU A 45 32.66 21.38 -7.02
C LEU A 45 32.23 22.75 -7.60
N PRO A 46 31.13 22.81 -8.39
CA PRO A 46 30.24 21.72 -8.76
C PRO A 46 30.80 20.87 -9.91
N LEU A 47 30.61 19.55 -9.83
CA LEU A 47 30.94 18.66 -10.95
C LEU A 47 30.01 18.90 -12.14
N THR A 48 30.55 18.87 -13.35
CA THR A 48 29.74 18.78 -14.57
C THR A 48 28.98 17.44 -14.61
N THR A 49 27.90 17.35 -15.38
CA THR A 49 27.12 16.10 -15.55
C THR A 49 28.02 14.91 -15.89
N SER A 50 28.97 15.07 -16.81
CA SER A 50 29.89 13.99 -17.18
C SER A 50 30.83 13.59 -16.05
N GLN A 51 31.33 14.54 -15.26
CA GLN A 51 32.17 14.25 -14.10
C GLN A 51 31.37 13.54 -13.00
N LEU A 52 30.14 13.98 -12.74
CA LEU A 52 29.26 13.37 -11.75
C LEU A 52 28.85 11.95 -12.16
N THR A 53 28.55 11.70 -13.43
CA THR A 53 28.30 10.35 -13.95
C THR A 53 29.51 9.44 -13.74
N SER A 54 30.71 9.89 -14.07
CA SER A 54 31.94 9.13 -13.84
C SER A 54 32.18 8.86 -12.35
N PHE A 55 31.97 9.88 -11.50
CA PHE A 55 32.08 9.75 -10.05
C PHE A 55 31.11 8.69 -9.50
N VAL A 56 29.85 8.73 -9.93
CA VAL A 56 28.84 7.74 -9.52
C VAL A 56 29.25 6.34 -9.99
N ALA A 57 29.69 6.18 -11.23
CA ALA A 57 30.16 4.91 -11.76
C ALA A 57 31.40 4.38 -11.04
N GLU A 58 32.27 5.26 -10.52
CA GLU A 58 33.43 4.90 -9.73
C GLU A 58 33.04 4.40 -8.33
N HIS A 59 32.11 5.07 -7.65
CA HIS A 59 31.82 4.83 -6.24
C HIS A 59 30.61 3.92 -5.96
N PHE A 60 29.72 3.73 -6.94
CA PHE A 60 28.48 2.97 -6.75
C PHE A 60 28.31 1.88 -7.82
N SER A 61 27.57 0.84 -7.44
CA SER A 61 26.99 -0.13 -8.35
C SER A 61 25.47 -0.15 -8.17
N PHE A 62 24.77 -0.80 -9.10
CA PHE A 62 23.31 -0.90 -9.07
C PHE A 62 22.93 -2.37 -9.17
N ALA A 63 21.90 -2.77 -8.43
CA ALA A 63 21.34 -4.10 -8.60
C ALA A 63 20.82 -4.24 -10.04
N PRO A 64 21.04 -5.38 -10.71
CA PRO A 64 20.42 -5.63 -11.99
C PRO A 64 18.91 -5.51 -11.78
N GLN A 65 18.25 -4.66 -12.57
CA GLN A 65 16.80 -4.69 -12.66
C GLN A 65 16.48 -5.99 -13.40
N PRO A 66 15.81 -6.97 -12.75
CA PRO A 66 15.31 -8.08 -13.50
C PRO A 66 14.19 -7.49 -14.36
N GLU A 67 14.52 -7.10 -15.60
CA GLU A 67 13.50 -7.00 -16.62
C GLU A 67 12.74 -8.33 -16.50
N LEU A 68 11.44 -8.25 -16.24
CA LEU A 68 10.58 -9.40 -16.42
C LEU A 68 10.50 -9.59 -17.95
N GLN A 69 11.62 -10.05 -18.53
CA GLN A 69 11.70 -10.51 -19.90
C GLN A 69 10.49 -11.40 -20.13
N ALA A 70 9.82 -11.18 -21.26
CA ALA A 70 8.65 -11.96 -21.66
C ALA A 70 8.90 -13.44 -21.33
N LEU A 71 8.04 -14.01 -20.51
CA LEU A 71 8.17 -15.42 -20.13
C LEU A 71 8.06 -16.23 -21.43
N GLN A 72 9.12 -16.96 -21.80
CA GLN A 72 9.06 -17.81 -22.99
C GLN A 72 8.09 -18.97 -22.71
N LYS A 73 7.18 -19.26 -23.65
CA LYS A 73 6.27 -20.42 -23.64
C LYS A 73 5.15 -20.42 -22.58
N VAL A 74 4.59 -19.28 -22.21
CA VAL A 74 3.32 -19.23 -21.46
C VAL A 74 2.15 -19.00 -22.40
N THR A 75 1.13 -19.85 -22.32
CA THR A 75 0.00 -19.85 -23.26
C THR A 75 -1.28 -19.26 -22.66
N CYS A 76 -1.36 -19.20 -21.34
CA CYS A 76 -2.48 -18.60 -20.62
C CYS A 76 -2.01 -17.87 -19.35
N VAL A 77 -2.92 -17.09 -18.76
CA VAL A 77 -2.66 -16.30 -17.55
C VAL A 77 -2.23 -17.17 -16.37
N ASN A 78 -2.77 -18.37 -16.22
CA ASN A 78 -2.44 -19.28 -15.11
C ASN A 78 -0.99 -19.75 -15.20
N ASP A 79 -0.56 -20.20 -16.39
CA ASP A 79 0.82 -20.61 -16.64
C ASP A 79 1.78 -19.44 -16.39
N TYR A 80 1.39 -18.23 -16.80
CA TYR A 80 2.17 -17.02 -16.54
C TYR A 80 2.36 -16.77 -15.05
N ILE A 81 1.28 -16.78 -14.27
CA ILE A 81 1.33 -16.56 -12.82
C ILE A 81 2.26 -17.59 -12.15
N GLN A 82 2.09 -18.87 -12.46
CA GLN A 82 2.92 -19.95 -11.89
C GLN A 82 4.40 -19.80 -12.26
N ALA A 83 4.69 -19.46 -13.51
CA ALA A 83 6.06 -19.25 -13.97
C ALA A 83 6.71 -17.96 -13.43
N LEU A 84 5.91 -16.99 -12.97
CA LEU A 84 6.41 -15.72 -12.47
C LEU A 84 6.78 -15.75 -10.97
N TRP A 85 6.13 -16.60 -10.15
CA TRP A 85 6.43 -16.64 -8.71
C TRP A 85 7.93 -16.81 -8.38
N PRO A 86 8.67 -17.73 -9.02
CA PRO A 86 10.11 -17.86 -8.79
C PRO A 86 10.92 -16.62 -9.20
N LYS A 87 10.42 -15.80 -10.14
CA LYS A 87 11.10 -14.57 -10.61
C LYS A 87 10.86 -13.38 -9.68
N LEU A 88 9.71 -13.35 -9.03
CA LEU A 88 9.39 -12.36 -8.01
C LEU A 88 9.97 -12.72 -6.63
N LEU A 89 10.41 -13.97 -6.44
CA LEU A 89 11.08 -14.41 -5.23
C LEU A 89 12.42 -13.69 -5.03
N ARG A 90 12.68 -13.28 -3.80
CA ARG A 90 13.98 -12.85 -3.31
C ARG A 90 14.38 -13.72 -2.14
N LYS A 91 15.68 -14.01 -2.05
CA LYS A 91 16.24 -14.83 -0.98
C LYS A 91 16.46 -14.02 0.28
N GLY A 92 16.25 -14.65 1.43
CA GLY A 92 16.63 -14.09 2.72
C GLY A 92 18.13 -13.75 2.77
N PHE A 93 18.48 -12.69 3.49
CA PHE A 93 19.84 -12.16 3.58
C PHE A 93 20.06 -11.41 4.89
N THR A 94 21.26 -11.53 5.46
CA THR A 94 21.59 -11.03 6.81
C THR A 94 22.51 -9.82 6.83
N ALA A 95 23.04 -9.42 5.68
CA ALA A 95 23.92 -8.27 5.53
C ALA A 95 23.49 -7.40 4.34
N SER A 96 23.57 -6.08 4.50
CA SER A 96 23.30 -5.11 3.46
C SER A 96 24.24 -3.92 3.62
N ASN A 97 24.72 -3.39 2.51
CA ASN A 97 25.53 -2.18 2.43
C ASN A 97 24.82 -1.03 1.72
N ASN A 98 23.56 -1.22 1.31
CA ASN A 98 22.74 -0.22 0.61
C ASN A 98 21.49 0.13 1.43
N SER A 99 20.51 0.78 0.80
CA SER A 99 19.26 1.16 1.44
C SER A 99 18.33 -0.01 1.78
N LEU A 100 18.58 -1.24 1.33
CA LEU A 100 17.72 -2.40 1.57
C LEU A 100 17.92 -2.94 3.00
N LEU A 101 16.82 -3.09 3.74
CA LEU A 101 16.78 -3.64 5.09
C LEU A 101 16.81 -5.17 5.02
N THR A 102 17.63 -5.78 5.87
CA THR A 102 17.81 -7.24 5.90
C THR A 102 16.54 -7.97 6.31
N LEU A 103 16.22 -9.05 5.62
CA LEU A 103 15.11 -9.96 5.89
C LEU A 103 15.65 -11.39 5.97
N GLN A 104 15.38 -12.11 7.04
CA GLN A 104 15.98 -13.43 7.27
C GLN A 104 15.37 -14.52 6.40
N HIS A 105 14.11 -14.34 5.99
CA HIS A 105 13.37 -15.33 5.22
C HIS A 105 13.16 -14.88 3.78
N ASP A 106 12.88 -15.83 2.90
CA ASP A 106 12.51 -15.56 1.51
C ASP A 106 11.20 -14.75 1.44
N TYR A 107 11.07 -13.93 0.39
CA TYR A 107 9.92 -13.05 0.20
C TYR A 107 9.63 -12.81 -1.28
N VAL A 108 8.43 -12.32 -1.57
CA VAL A 108 8.01 -11.95 -2.94
C VAL A 108 7.98 -10.43 -3.06
N VAL A 109 8.48 -9.90 -4.17
CA VAL A 109 8.38 -8.47 -4.51
C VAL A 109 7.29 -8.23 -5.56
N PRO A 110 6.74 -7.01 -5.70
CA PRO A 110 5.70 -6.76 -6.69
C PRO A 110 6.15 -6.99 -8.14
N GLY A 111 7.35 -6.53 -8.52
CA GLY A 111 7.90 -6.65 -9.88
C GLY A 111 8.30 -5.30 -10.49
N GLY A 112 9.13 -5.34 -11.55
CA GLY A 112 9.68 -4.14 -12.18
C GLY A 112 10.61 -3.35 -11.24
N ARG A 113 10.42 -2.03 -11.15
CA ARG A 113 11.20 -1.12 -10.28
C ARG A 113 11.09 -1.44 -8.78
N PHE A 114 10.05 -2.18 -8.39
CA PHE A 114 9.75 -2.55 -7.01
C PHE A 114 10.50 -3.84 -6.66
N ASN A 115 11.74 -3.67 -6.21
CA ASN A 115 12.68 -4.75 -5.91
C ASN A 115 12.86 -5.01 -4.41
N GLU A 116 11.91 -4.52 -3.62
CA GLU A 116 11.79 -4.69 -2.17
C GLU A 116 10.38 -5.23 -1.87
N ILE A 117 10.21 -5.87 -0.71
CA ILE A 117 8.86 -6.26 -0.26
C ILE A 117 8.07 -5.00 0.08
N TYR A 118 6.81 -4.93 -0.35
CA TYR A 118 5.86 -3.87 0.02
C TYR A 118 4.79 -4.46 0.92
N TYR A 119 4.37 -3.69 1.92
CA TYR A 119 3.57 -4.23 3.02
C TYR A 119 2.20 -4.71 2.54
N TRP A 120 1.35 -3.81 2.01
CA TRP A 120 -0.03 -4.19 1.68
C TRP A 120 -0.12 -5.08 0.43
N ASP A 121 0.77 -4.91 -0.56
CA ASP A 121 0.92 -5.76 -1.74
C ASP A 121 1.09 -7.24 -1.37
N SER A 122 1.78 -7.50 -0.25
CA SER A 122 2.09 -8.85 0.20
C SER A 122 0.85 -9.64 0.61
N TYR A 123 -0.20 -8.99 1.11
CA TYR A 123 -1.46 -9.69 1.42
C TYR A 123 -2.13 -10.19 0.13
N PHE A 124 -2.26 -9.33 -0.88
CA PHE A 124 -2.87 -9.72 -2.14
C PHE A 124 -2.04 -10.76 -2.89
N THR A 125 -0.71 -10.64 -2.83
CA THR A 125 0.22 -11.66 -3.33
C THR A 125 0.03 -12.99 -2.60
N ALA A 126 -0.14 -12.96 -1.27
CA ALA A 126 -0.34 -14.15 -0.46
C ALA A 126 -1.62 -14.92 -0.82
N LEU A 127 -2.66 -14.25 -1.34
CA LEU A 127 -3.86 -14.94 -1.85
C LEU A 127 -3.50 -15.94 -2.97
N GLY A 128 -2.68 -15.54 -3.94
CA GLY A 128 -2.26 -16.43 -5.02
C GLY A 128 -1.21 -17.45 -4.60
N LEU A 129 -0.37 -17.11 -3.62
CA LEU A 129 0.55 -18.08 -3.02
C LEU A 129 -0.21 -19.20 -2.29
N GLU A 130 -1.30 -18.86 -1.60
CA GLU A 130 -2.18 -19.84 -0.94
C GLU A 130 -2.81 -20.77 -1.97
N ASP A 131 -3.36 -20.21 -3.06
CA ASP A 131 -3.94 -20.99 -4.16
C ASP A 131 -2.91 -21.91 -4.84
N SER A 132 -1.65 -21.51 -4.85
CA SER A 132 -0.53 -22.30 -5.38
C SER A 132 0.08 -23.27 -4.35
N GLY A 133 -0.49 -23.35 -3.14
CA GLY A 133 -0.04 -24.23 -2.06
C GLY A 133 1.26 -23.79 -1.36
N ASN A 134 1.75 -22.57 -1.61
CA ASN A 134 3.02 -22.08 -1.09
C ASN A 134 2.87 -21.39 0.28
N ILE A 135 2.29 -22.12 1.24
CA ILE A 135 1.95 -21.61 2.59
C ILE A 135 3.21 -21.21 3.38
N SER A 136 4.31 -21.95 3.23
CA SER A 136 5.56 -21.66 3.93
C SER A 136 6.20 -20.33 3.50
N LEU A 137 6.00 -19.91 2.25
CA LEU A 137 6.45 -18.59 1.79
C LEU A 137 5.58 -17.47 2.37
N ILE A 138 4.27 -17.69 2.55
CA ILE A 138 3.40 -16.74 3.26
C ILE A 138 3.86 -16.59 4.71
N GLU A 139 4.13 -17.70 5.41
CA GLU A 139 4.68 -17.69 6.78
C GLU A 139 6.02 -16.94 6.83
N SER A 140 6.91 -17.18 5.87
CA SER A 140 8.20 -16.48 5.73
C SER A 140 8.05 -14.96 5.59
N MET A 141 7.08 -14.50 4.78
CA MET A 141 6.78 -13.06 4.64
C MET A 141 6.23 -12.47 5.95
N VAL A 142 5.35 -13.20 6.65
CA VAL A 142 4.82 -12.78 7.95
C VAL A 142 5.93 -12.69 9.00
N ASP A 143 6.82 -13.68 9.08
CA ASP A 143 7.97 -13.65 10.00
C ASP A 143 8.91 -12.48 9.71
N ASN A 144 9.11 -12.14 8.43
CA ASN A 144 9.84 -10.94 8.04
C ASN A 144 9.15 -9.65 8.53
N PHE A 145 7.82 -9.54 8.43
CA PHE A 145 7.08 -8.39 8.95
C PHE A 145 7.15 -8.29 10.47
N VAL A 146 7.03 -9.41 11.18
CA VAL A 146 7.21 -9.48 12.64
C VAL A 146 8.60 -8.98 13.02
N SER A 147 9.65 -9.42 12.33
CA SER A 147 11.02 -8.95 12.56
C SER A 147 11.21 -7.45 12.27
N LEU A 148 10.51 -6.89 11.28
CA LEU A 148 10.54 -5.46 11.00
C LEU A 148 9.85 -4.66 12.12
N ILE A 149 8.69 -5.11 12.59
CA ILE A 149 7.99 -4.49 13.74
C ILE A 149 8.89 -4.48 14.98
N GLU A 150 9.61 -5.57 15.25
CA GLU A 150 10.51 -5.65 16.40
C GLU A 150 11.70 -4.70 16.32
N ARG A 151 12.30 -4.55 15.13
CA ARG A 151 13.52 -3.74 14.93
C ARG A 151 13.23 -2.26 14.68
N ILE A 152 12.08 -1.94 14.09
CA ILE A 152 11.76 -0.61 13.54
C ILE A 152 10.54 0.01 14.22
N GLY A 153 9.69 -0.81 14.84
CA GLY A 153 8.46 -0.38 15.52
C GLY A 153 7.21 -0.42 14.63
N CYS A 154 7.36 -0.71 13.33
CA CYS A 154 6.25 -0.92 12.39
C CYS A 154 6.72 -1.79 11.21
N VAL A 155 5.78 -2.23 10.37
CA VAL A 155 6.12 -2.66 9.02
C VAL A 155 6.27 -1.41 8.16
N PRO A 156 7.47 -1.07 7.65
CA PRO A 156 7.64 0.08 6.76
C PRO A 156 6.93 -0.15 5.43
N ASN A 157 6.66 0.93 4.68
CA ASN A 157 6.05 0.89 3.34
C ASN A 157 6.64 -0.23 2.45
N GLY A 158 7.97 -0.30 2.42
CA GLY A 158 8.72 -1.49 2.00
C GLY A 158 10.03 -1.63 2.75
N ASN A 159 10.80 -2.71 2.54
CA ASN A 159 12.03 -2.97 3.30
C ASN A 159 13.24 -2.11 2.86
N ARG A 160 13.07 -0.78 2.79
CA ARG A 160 14.14 0.19 2.52
C ARG A 160 14.27 1.20 3.65
N VAL A 161 15.50 1.66 3.92
CA VAL A 161 15.80 2.64 4.97
C VAL A 161 14.97 3.91 4.83
N TYR A 162 14.80 4.41 3.60
CA TYR A 162 14.04 5.62 3.32
C TYR A 162 12.51 5.48 3.51
N TYR A 163 12.02 4.24 3.70
CA TYR A 163 10.63 3.95 4.05
C TYR A 163 10.39 3.84 5.56
N THR A 164 11.42 3.81 6.41
CA THR A 164 11.27 3.61 7.86
C THR A 164 10.52 4.72 8.62
N SER A 165 10.20 5.84 7.97
CA SER A 165 9.42 6.94 8.54
C SER A 165 7.89 6.77 8.40
N ARG A 166 7.44 5.76 7.66
CA ARG A 166 6.03 5.48 7.40
C ARG A 166 5.75 3.99 7.18
N SER A 167 4.51 3.59 7.40
CA SER A 167 4.03 2.24 7.12
C SER A 167 3.35 2.17 5.73
N GLN A 168 2.34 1.31 5.62
CA GLN A 168 1.39 1.17 4.53
C GLN A 168 0.04 0.69 5.13
N PRO A 169 -1.05 0.50 4.36
CA PRO A 169 -2.30 -0.05 4.91
C PRO A 169 -2.06 -1.35 5.71
N PRO A 170 -2.54 -1.44 6.96
CA PRO A 170 -2.15 -2.52 7.87
C PRO A 170 -2.83 -3.84 7.52
N VAL A 171 -2.09 -4.76 6.92
CA VAL A 171 -2.59 -6.06 6.43
C VAL A 171 -2.05 -7.28 7.19
N LEU A 172 -1.18 -7.10 8.21
CA LEU A 172 -0.62 -8.21 8.98
C LEU A 172 -1.74 -9.10 9.57
N ALA A 173 -2.78 -8.50 10.14
CA ALA A 173 -3.94 -9.23 10.64
C ALA A 173 -4.63 -10.06 9.55
N LEU A 174 -4.70 -9.56 8.32
CA LEU A 174 -5.28 -10.30 7.19
C LEU A 174 -4.42 -11.51 6.81
N MET A 175 -3.10 -11.35 6.79
CA MET A 175 -2.16 -12.44 6.50
C MET A 175 -2.12 -13.48 7.64
N VAL A 176 -2.19 -13.04 8.89
CA VAL A 176 -2.34 -13.93 10.06
C VAL A 176 -3.63 -14.73 9.96
N LYS A 177 -4.74 -14.08 9.57
CA LYS A 177 -6.03 -14.75 9.33
C LYS A 177 -5.97 -15.76 8.17
N LEU A 178 -5.24 -15.43 7.10
CA LEU A 178 -4.98 -16.36 5.99
C LEU A 178 -4.23 -17.62 6.44
N LEU A 179 -3.30 -17.48 7.39
CA LEU A 179 -2.53 -18.60 7.94
C LEU A 179 -3.27 -19.41 9.02
N MET A 180 -4.38 -18.91 9.58
CA MET A 180 -5.10 -19.58 10.67
C MET A 180 -5.51 -21.02 10.37
N PRO A 181 -6.05 -21.38 9.18
CA PRO A 181 -6.40 -22.77 8.86
C PRO A 181 -5.22 -23.75 8.99
N TYR A 182 -3.99 -23.27 8.85
CA TYR A 182 -2.77 -24.06 8.88
C TYR A 182 -2.02 -23.99 10.21
N LYS A 183 -2.16 -22.88 10.95
CA LYS A 183 -1.32 -22.55 12.11
C LYS A 183 -2.05 -22.39 13.43
N LYS A 184 -3.40 -22.45 13.46
CA LYS A 184 -4.18 -22.20 14.70
C LYS A 184 -3.79 -23.07 15.90
N SER A 185 -3.32 -24.30 15.66
CA SER A 185 -2.89 -25.22 16.73
C SER A 185 -1.45 -24.97 17.22
N ASP A 186 -0.68 -24.13 16.53
CA ASP A 186 0.68 -23.72 16.90
C ASP A 186 0.60 -22.52 17.86
N ILE A 187 0.50 -22.83 19.16
CA ILE A 187 0.31 -21.84 20.23
C ILE A 187 1.49 -20.85 20.31
N GLU A 188 2.71 -21.30 20.05
CA GLU A 188 3.88 -20.42 20.11
C GLU A 188 3.90 -19.46 18.92
N TRP A 189 3.58 -19.93 17.71
CA TRP A 189 3.36 -19.04 16.58
C TRP A 189 2.25 -18.03 16.87
N LEU A 190 1.12 -18.47 17.44
CA LEU A 190 -0.01 -17.59 17.74
C LEU A 190 0.34 -16.50 18.77
N LYS A 191 1.12 -16.83 19.81
CA LYS A 191 1.65 -15.83 20.76
C LYS A 191 2.51 -14.79 20.06
N ARG A 192 3.45 -15.22 19.19
CA ARG A 192 4.28 -14.29 18.40
C ARG A 192 3.44 -13.36 17.53
N MET A 193 2.39 -13.89 16.89
CA MET A 193 1.49 -13.08 16.06
C MET A 193 0.70 -12.06 16.88
N VAL A 194 0.18 -12.45 18.05
CA VAL A 194 -0.50 -11.53 18.97
C VAL A 194 0.43 -10.42 19.44
N ASP A 195 1.67 -10.74 19.81
CA ASP A 195 2.67 -9.76 20.22
C ASP A 195 2.99 -8.77 19.08
N ALA A 196 3.19 -9.28 17.86
CA ALA A 196 3.46 -8.46 16.68
C ALA A 196 2.29 -7.53 16.32
N MET A 197 1.07 -8.07 16.25
CA MET A 197 -0.16 -7.29 15.99
C MET A 197 -0.42 -6.25 17.09
N THR A 198 -0.10 -6.56 18.36
CA THR A 198 -0.23 -5.61 19.47
C THR A 198 0.77 -4.44 19.32
N LYS A 199 2.01 -4.73 18.93
CA LYS A 199 3.02 -3.70 18.63
C LYS A 199 2.63 -2.85 17.42
N GLU A 200 2.12 -3.46 16.36
CA GLU A 200 1.60 -2.72 15.21
C GLU A 200 0.41 -1.82 15.60
N HIS A 201 -0.54 -2.35 16.37
CA HIS A 201 -1.64 -1.55 16.90
C HIS A 201 -1.12 -0.35 17.72
N ALA A 202 -0.09 -0.55 18.54
CA ALA A 202 0.54 0.52 19.31
C ALA A 202 1.21 1.58 18.42
N PHE A 203 1.77 1.21 17.26
CA PHE A 203 2.29 2.17 16.28
C PHE A 203 1.19 3.08 15.72
N TRP A 204 0.05 2.52 15.32
CA TRP A 204 -1.09 3.31 14.84
C TRP A 204 -1.68 4.21 15.94
N HIS A 205 -1.52 3.82 17.21
CA HIS A 205 -1.97 4.57 18.39
C HIS A 205 -0.82 5.29 19.13
N GLN A 206 0.29 5.58 18.44
CA GLN A 206 1.43 6.23 19.05
C GLN A 206 1.06 7.64 19.52
N GLY A 207 1.14 7.87 20.83
CA GLY A 207 0.80 9.14 21.47
C GLY A 207 -0.65 9.26 21.93
N GLU A 208 -1.45 8.19 21.88
CA GLU A 208 -2.87 8.20 22.30
C GLU A 208 -3.06 8.81 23.70
N GLN A 209 -2.19 8.48 24.65
CA GLN A 209 -2.25 8.99 26.03
C GLN A 209 -1.92 10.49 26.17
N GLN A 210 -1.30 11.09 25.15
CA GLN A 210 -0.98 12.52 25.12
C GLN A 210 -2.16 13.35 24.59
N LEU A 211 -3.05 12.73 23.82
CA LEU A 211 -4.33 13.32 23.44
C LEU A 211 -5.23 13.31 24.67
N GLY A 212 -5.27 14.45 25.37
CA GLY A 212 -6.13 14.67 26.54
C GLY A 212 -7.62 14.50 26.24
N SER A 213 -8.49 14.97 27.13
CA SER A 213 -9.95 14.80 26.97
C SER A 213 -10.57 15.60 25.81
N SER A 214 -9.87 16.58 25.25
CA SER A 214 -10.33 17.41 24.13
C SER A 214 -10.14 16.74 22.76
N SER A 215 -10.84 17.26 21.73
CA SER A 215 -10.55 16.91 20.34
C SER A 215 -9.15 17.35 19.93
N GLY A 216 -8.55 16.62 18.99
CA GLY A 216 -7.26 16.98 18.41
C GLY A 216 -6.63 15.83 17.64
N GLU A 217 -5.55 16.15 16.94
CA GLU A 217 -4.80 15.21 16.12
C GLU A 217 -3.36 15.08 16.63
N LEU A 218 -2.86 13.86 16.68
CA LEU A 218 -1.45 13.60 16.99
C LEU A 218 -0.98 12.42 16.13
N LYS A 219 -0.03 12.70 15.24
CA LYS A 219 0.48 11.72 14.27
C LYS A 219 -0.67 11.04 13.51
N ARG A 220 -0.83 9.73 13.70
CA ARG A 220 -1.81 8.84 13.06
C ARG A 220 -3.15 8.77 13.79
N ILE A 221 -3.34 9.54 14.87
CA ILE A 221 -4.55 9.51 15.70
C ILE A 221 -5.33 10.80 15.52
N VAL A 222 -6.64 10.66 15.43
CA VAL A 222 -7.61 11.76 15.38
C VAL A 222 -8.69 11.51 16.43
N LYS A 223 -8.82 12.45 17.36
CA LYS A 223 -9.87 12.44 18.38
C LYS A 223 -10.89 13.53 18.09
N PHE A 224 -12.13 13.13 17.93
CA PHE A 224 -13.26 14.01 17.63
C PHE A 224 -13.84 14.64 18.90
N THR A 225 -14.62 15.71 18.74
CA THR A 225 -15.25 16.45 19.85
C THR A 225 -16.24 15.62 20.65
N ASN A 226 -16.85 14.62 20.03
CA ASN A 226 -17.75 13.66 20.68
C ASN A 226 -17.00 12.52 21.40
N GLY A 227 -15.66 12.58 21.48
CA GLY A 227 -14.81 11.59 22.13
C GLY A 227 -14.51 10.34 21.28
N MET A 228 -15.08 10.23 20.08
CA MET A 228 -14.72 9.18 19.14
C MET A 228 -13.29 9.34 18.66
N GLN A 229 -12.65 8.22 18.32
CA GLN A 229 -11.28 8.20 17.84
C GLN A 229 -11.18 7.33 16.60
N LEU A 230 -10.50 7.87 15.60
CA LEU A 230 -10.13 7.19 14.36
C LEU A 230 -8.67 7.49 14.05
N ASN A 231 -8.17 6.94 12.96
CA ASN A 231 -6.80 7.09 12.53
C ASN A 231 -6.71 7.77 11.16
N ARG A 232 -5.56 8.37 10.90
CA ARG A 232 -5.17 8.96 9.60
C ARG A 232 -3.79 8.46 9.20
N TYR A 233 -3.48 8.55 7.90
CA TYR A 233 -2.13 8.35 7.43
C TYR A 233 -1.24 9.56 7.79
N TRP A 234 0.03 9.29 8.10
CA TRP A 234 1.00 10.26 8.56
C TRP A 234 2.42 9.71 8.37
N ASP A 235 3.33 10.44 7.72
CA ASP A 235 4.77 10.13 7.75
C ASP A 235 5.45 10.97 8.84
N ASP A 236 6.36 10.37 9.60
CA ASP A 236 7.06 11.06 10.69
C ASP A 236 8.07 12.12 10.19
N LYS A 237 8.41 12.15 8.90
CA LYS A 237 9.27 13.16 8.25
C LYS A 237 8.48 14.10 7.33
N PRO A 238 8.71 15.42 7.38
CA PRO A 238 8.17 16.40 6.42
C PRO A 238 9.24 16.88 5.43
N GLU A 239 9.92 15.96 4.76
CA GLU A 239 11.05 16.26 3.87
C GLU A 239 10.80 15.64 2.49
N PRO A 240 11.49 16.02 1.39
CA PRO A 240 11.39 15.31 0.12
C PRO A 240 11.66 13.80 0.27
N ARG A 241 10.93 12.96 -0.45
CA ARG A 241 11.14 11.50 -0.54
C ARG A 241 12.47 11.19 -1.22
N PRO A 242 13.39 10.40 -0.62
CA PRO A 242 14.64 10.02 -1.29
C PRO A 242 14.42 9.33 -2.64
N GLU A 243 13.37 8.54 -2.77
CA GLU A 243 12.99 7.80 -3.98
C GLU A 243 12.29 8.67 -5.05
N SER A 244 11.90 9.91 -4.71
CA SER A 244 11.24 10.89 -5.60
C SER A 244 11.74 12.30 -5.27
N TYR A 245 13.06 12.43 -5.05
CA TYR A 245 13.63 13.65 -4.45
C TYR A 245 13.54 14.83 -5.39
N ALA A 246 13.85 14.62 -6.67
CA ALA A 246 13.84 15.68 -7.67
C ALA A 246 12.40 16.18 -7.92
N GLU A 247 11.45 15.25 -7.99
CA GLU A 247 10.02 15.50 -8.19
C GLU A 247 9.44 16.31 -7.02
N ASP A 248 9.62 15.84 -5.78
CA ASP A 248 9.12 16.52 -4.59
C ASP A 248 9.70 17.95 -4.46
N VAL A 249 11.00 18.12 -4.71
CA VAL A 249 11.66 19.43 -4.65
C VAL A 249 11.16 20.35 -5.77
N ALA A 250 10.97 19.84 -6.99
CA ALA A 250 10.45 20.62 -8.10
C ALA A 250 9.03 21.11 -7.82
N ASP A 251 8.19 20.27 -7.22
CA ASP A 251 6.82 20.60 -6.85
C ASP A 251 6.77 21.61 -5.70
N ALA A 252 7.53 21.39 -4.63
CA ALA A 252 7.58 22.28 -3.50
C ALA A 252 8.09 23.70 -3.87
N LYS A 253 8.98 23.82 -4.85
CA LYS A 253 9.43 25.14 -5.36
C LYS A 253 8.31 25.98 -5.98
N ARG A 254 7.19 25.37 -6.36
CA ARG A 254 5.99 26.06 -6.87
C ARG A 254 5.07 26.55 -5.74
N LEU A 255 5.40 26.24 -4.49
CA LEU A 255 4.65 26.63 -3.30
C LEU A 255 5.42 27.69 -2.46
N PRO A 256 4.70 28.55 -1.71
CA PRO A 256 5.31 29.40 -0.69
C PRO A 256 6.10 28.57 0.33
N ALA A 257 7.20 29.13 0.85
CA ALA A 257 8.13 28.42 1.73
C ALA A 257 7.45 27.83 2.98
N GLU A 258 6.48 28.56 3.54
CA GLU A 258 5.68 28.16 4.69
C GLU A 258 4.73 26.97 4.43
N GLN A 259 4.49 26.62 3.16
CA GLN A 259 3.63 25.50 2.77
C GLN A 259 4.43 24.24 2.40
N GLN A 260 5.74 24.36 2.15
CA GLN A 260 6.55 23.26 1.62
C GLN A 260 6.66 22.08 2.61
N GLU A 261 6.84 22.37 3.91
CA GLU A 261 6.92 21.32 4.94
C GLU A 261 5.62 20.50 5.00
N ALA A 262 4.47 21.18 4.98
CA ALA A 262 3.16 20.55 4.97
C ALA A 262 2.93 19.75 3.69
N PHE A 263 3.36 20.27 2.54
CA PHE A 263 3.31 19.56 1.26
C PHE A 263 4.07 18.23 1.32
N PHE A 264 5.34 18.24 1.77
CA PHE A 264 6.14 17.03 1.91
C PHE A 264 5.49 16.00 2.85
N ARG A 265 4.95 16.45 3.98
CA ARG A 265 4.22 15.58 4.92
C ARG A 265 3.02 14.91 4.25
N ASN A 266 2.22 15.68 3.50
CA ASN A 266 1.00 15.18 2.85
C ASN A 266 1.31 14.20 1.70
N ILE A 267 2.34 14.48 0.91
CA ILE A 267 2.86 13.59 -0.13
C ILE A 267 3.28 12.25 0.48
N ARG A 268 4.09 12.28 1.53
CA ARG A 268 4.55 11.06 2.19
C ARG A 268 3.42 10.30 2.89
N ALA A 269 2.46 10.99 3.48
CA ALA A 269 1.27 10.37 4.06
C ALA A 269 0.41 9.70 2.97
N ALA A 270 0.34 10.25 1.75
CA ALA A 270 -0.34 9.57 0.64
C ALA A 270 0.42 8.30 0.23
N CYS A 271 1.75 8.29 0.26
CA CYS A 271 2.50 7.04 0.08
C CYS A 271 2.26 6.02 1.22
N GLU A 272 2.08 6.46 2.48
CA GLU A 272 1.65 5.58 3.59
C GLU A 272 0.23 5.02 3.36
N SER A 273 -0.62 5.73 2.61
CA SER A 273 -1.95 5.23 2.26
C SER A 273 -1.94 4.13 1.22
N GLY A 274 -0.86 3.98 0.45
CA GLY A 274 -0.82 3.16 -0.76
C GLY A 274 -1.50 3.78 -1.98
N TRP A 275 -2.15 4.95 -1.83
CA TRP A 275 -2.83 5.68 -2.90
C TRP A 275 -2.06 6.95 -3.31
N ASP A 276 -0.80 6.81 -3.74
CA ASP A 276 0.06 7.88 -4.23
C ASP A 276 -0.01 8.00 -5.77
N PHE A 277 -0.74 8.92 -6.38
CA PHE A 277 -1.70 9.85 -5.78
C PHE A 277 -3.11 9.67 -6.35
N SER A 278 -4.07 10.37 -5.74
CA SER A 278 -5.49 10.37 -6.09
C SER A 278 -6.13 11.70 -5.70
N ALA A 279 -7.18 12.11 -6.42
CA ALA A 279 -8.13 13.16 -6.07
C ALA A 279 -8.67 13.01 -4.64
N ARG A 280 -8.71 11.77 -4.11
CA ARG A 280 -9.07 11.45 -2.74
C ARG A 280 -8.34 12.30 -1.70
N TRP A 281 -7.10 12.68 -2.00
CA TRP A 281 -6.25 13.47 -1.11
C TRP A 281 -6.16 14.95 -1.47
N LEU A 282 -6.76 15.39 -2.58
CA LEU A 282 -6.57 16.74 -3.13
C LEU A 282 -7.73 17.65 -2.75
N ASP A 283 -7.43 18.89 -2.35
CA ASP A 283 -8.47 19.93 -2.23
C ASP A 283 -8.87 20.48 -3.62
N ASP A 284 -7.95 20.48 -4.59
CA ASP A 284 -8.20 20.70 -6.01
C ASP A 284 -7.79 19.44 -6.81
N PRO A 285 -8.74 18.68 -7.38
CA PRO A 285 -8.44 17.43 -8.09
C PRO A 285 -7.53 17.61 -9.31
N LYS A 286 -7.32 18.85 -9.79
CA LYS A 286 -6.44 19.15 -10.92
C LYS A 286 -4.99 19.42 -10.53
N SER A 287 -4.69 19.52 -9.23
CA SER A 287 -3.39 19.96 -8.75
C SER A 287 -2.89 19.11 -7.58
N LEU A 288 -1.79 18.36 -7.81
CA LEU A 288 -1.09 17.64 -6.74
C LEU A 288 -0.59 18.59 -5.65
N LEU A 289 -0.33 19.86 -5.97
CA LEU A 289 0.09 20.87 -4.98
C LEU A 289 -0.99 21.16 -3.92
N SER A 290 -2.24 20.77 -4.16
CA SER A 290 -3.35 20.89 -3.21
C SER A 290 -3.50 19.67 -2.28
N ILE A 291 -2.52 18.76 -2.27
CA ILE A 291 -2.57 17.54 -1.48
C ILE A 291 -2.68 17.82 0.03
N ASN A 292 -3.63 17.16 0.67
CA ASN A 292 -4.07 17.41 2.04
C ASN A 292 -4.41 16.12 2.80
N THR A 293 -3.67 15.04 2.52
CA THR A 293 -3.83 13.70 3.09
C THR A 293 -3.94 13.69 4.62
N THR A 294 -3.12 14.45 5.34
CA THR A 294 -3.11 14.44 6.82
C THR A 294 -4.35 15.07 7.42
N ASN A 295 -5.16 15.80 6.64
CA ASN A 295 -6.46 16.30 7.09
C ASN A 295 -7.63 15.43 6.64
N ARG A 296 -7.35 14.19 6.20
CA ARG A 296 -8.35 13.17 5.88
C ARG A 296 -8.30 12.06 6.91
N VAL A 297 -9.46 11.61 7.37
CA VAL A 297 -9.63 10.36 8.14
C VAL A 297 -10.09 9.29 7.14
N PRO A 298 -9.20 8.38 6.73
CA PRO A 298 -9.48 7.44 5.64
C PRO A 298 -10.38 6.31 6.09
N ILE A 299 -11.40 5.97 5.29
CA ILE A 299 -12.30 4.87 5.59
C ILE A 299 -11.60 3.50 5.58
N ASP A 300 -10.73 3.27 4.61
CA ASP A 300 -9.99 2.02 4.44
C ASP A 300 -9.03 1.74 5.61
N LEU A 301 -8.25 2.73 6.04
CA LEU A 301 -7.38 2.60 7.21
C LEU A 301 -8.17 2.16 8.44
N ASN A 302 -9.29 2.82 8.69
CA ASN A 302 -10.08 2.54 9.89
C ASN A 302 -10.80 1.19 9.80
N ALA A 303 -11.24 0.77 8.62
CA ALA A 303 -11.77 -0.58 8.41
C ALA A 303 -10.69 -1.67 8.61
N LEU A 304 -9.45 -1.44 8.16
CA LEU A 304 -8.34 -2.37 8.37
C LEU A 304 -7.90 -2.42 9.85
N LEU A 305 -7.90 -1.30 10.56
CA LEU A 305 -7.63 -1.28 12.00
C LEU A 305 -8.73 -1.96 12.81
N TYR A 306 -10.00 -1.90 12.37
CA TYR A 306 -11.07 -2.69 12.95
C TYR A 306 -10.79 -4.20 12.80
N LEU A 307 -10.34 -4.63 11.62
CA LEU A 307 -9.95 -6.02 11.39
C LEU A 307 -8.75 -6.43 12.24
N LEU A 308 -7.76 -5.56 12.42
CA LEU A 308 -6.64 -5.79 13.34
C LEU A 308 -7.12 -6.00 14.78
N GLU A 309 -7.96 -5.12 15.31
CA GLU A 309 -8.51 -5.22 16.66
C GLU A 309 -9.37 -6.47 16.84
N LYS A 310 -10.18 -6.82 15.84
CA LYS A 310 -11.00 -8.04 15.83
C LYS A 310 -10.15 -9.30 15.81
N THR A 311 -9.16 -9.38 14.92
CA THR A 311 -8.26 -10.55 14.82
C THR A 311 -7.41 -10.71 16.08
N LEU A 312 -6.94 -9.63 16.69
CA LEU A 312 -6.30 -9.68 18.01
C LEU A 312 -7.22 -10.32 19.06
N SER A 313 -8.48 -9.86 19.14
CA SER A 313 -9.45 -10.42 20.08
C SER A 313 -9.70 -11.92 19.85
N GLU A 314 -9.86 -12.35 18.59
CA GLU A 314 -10.06 -13.76 18.21
C GLU A 314 -8.86 -14.65 18.56
N CYS A 315 -7.64 -14.16 18.30
CA CYS A 315 -6.40 -14.87 18.66
C CYS A 315 -6.25 -14.99 20.18
N LEU A 316 -6.54 -13.92 20.92
CA LEU A 316 -6.49 -13.89 22.38
C LEU A 316 -7.52 -14.82 23.03
N ILE A 317 -8.70 -15.03 22.42
CA ILE A 317 -9.64 -16.07 22.87
C ILE A 317 -9.01 -17.46 22.76
N THR A 318 -8.35 -17.73 21.62
CA THR A 318 -7.69 -19.03 21.37
C THR A 318 -6.53 -19.26 22.35
N LEU A 319 -5.87 -18.19 22.81
CA LEU A 319 -4.83 -18.23 23.84
C LEU A 319 -5.37 -18.15 25.28
N GLU A 320 -6.69 -18.22 25.48
CA GLU A 320 -7.35 -18.14 26.79
C GLU A 320 -7.06 -16.83 27.57
N GLN A 321 -6.74 -15.74 26.87
CA GLN A 321 -6.44 -14.43 27.45
C GLN A 321 -7.67 -13.50 27.44
N ALA A 322 -8.71 -13.91 28.19
CA ALA A 322 -10.03 -13.27 28.14
C ALA A 322 -10.03 -11.75 28.40
N GLY A 323 -9.24 -11.27 29.36
CA GLY A 323 -9.18 -9.83 29.70
C GLY A 323 -8.63 -8.96 28.56
N GLN A 324 -7.54 -9.40 27.93
CA GLN A 324 -6.97 -8.70 26.77
C GLN A 324 -7.88 -8.82 25.54
N SER A 325 -8.47 -10.00 25.33
CA SER A 325 -9.44 -10.21 24.25
C SER A 325 -10.63 -9.24 24.37
N GLN A 326 -11.18 -9.08 25.57
CA GLN A 326 -12.29 -8.15 25.82
C GLN A 326 -11.87 -6.70 25.57
N ALA A 327 -10.66 -6.31 25.96
CA ALA A 327 -10.15 -4.96 25.71
C ALA A 327 -10.09 -4.64 24.20
N PHE A 328 -9.55 -5.54 23.38
CA PHE A 328 -9.49 -5.36 21.93
C PHE A 328 -10.87 -5.44 21.27
N SER A 329 -11.76 -6.32 21.74
CA SER A 329 -13.15 -6.36 21.28
C SER A 329 -13.86 -5.01 21.53
N GLN A 330 -13.69 -4.41 22.70
CA GLN A 330 -14.26 -3.08 22.99
C GLN A 330 -13.67 -1.97 22.10
N ARG A 331 -12.37 -2.05 21.74
CA ARG A 331 -11.76 -1.12 20.79
C ARG A 331 -12.37 -1.27 19.40
N ALA A 332 -12.50 -2.50 18.91
CA ALA A 332 -13.14 -2.81 17.63
C ALA A 332 -14.57 -2.26 17.57
N GLU A 333 -15.39 -2.47 18.61
CA GLU A 333 -16.76 -1.95 18.64
C GLU A 333 -16.83 -0.41 18.69
N LYS A 334 -15.94 0.25 19.44
CA LYS A 334 -15.84 1.71 19.43
C LYS A 334 -15.46 2.23 18.05
N ARG A 335 -14.52 1.58 17.37
CA ARG A 335 -14.10 1.95 16.02
C ARG A 335 -15.21 1.73 15.00
N LYS A 336 -15.89 0.57 15.04
CA LYS A 336 -17.06 0.28 14.21
C LYS A 336 -18.13 1.36 14.36
N THR A 337 -18.44 1.73 15.61
CA THR A 337 -19.39 2.80 15.92
C THR A 337 -18.95 4.14 15.31
N ALA A 338 -17.68 4.50 15.46
CA ALA A 338 -17.13 5.74 14.90
C ALA A 338 -17.14 5.75 13.36
N ILE A 339 -16.82 4.63 12.71
CA ILE A 339 -16.90 4.48 11.25
C ILE A 339 -18.34 4.69 10.78
N LEU A 340 -19.31 4.01 11.40
CA LEU A 340 -20.73 4.12 11.03
C LEU A 340 -21.29 5.53 11.24
N GLN A 341 -20.86 6.26 12.26
CA GLN A 341 -21.37 7.60 12.54
C GLN A 341 -20.66 8.73 11.80
N LEU A 342 -19.36 8.60 11.55
CA LEU A 342 -18.55 9.71 11.01
C LEU A 342 -18.23 9.54 9.52
N LEU A 343 -18.17 8.30 9.03
CA LEU A 343 -17.67 8.01 7.68
C LEU A 343 -18.77 7.49 6.73
N TRP A 344 -19.95 7.14 7.23
CA TRP A 344 -21.10 6.85 6.38
C TRP A 344 -21.76 8.15 5.90
N SER A 345 -22.15 8.19 4.62
CA SER A 345 -22.95 9.30 4.07
C SER A 345 -24.27 8.80 3.54
N ASP A 346 -25.37 9.08 4.25
CA ASP A 346 -26.74 8.79 3.78
C ASP A 346 -27.05 9.48 2.46
N LYS A 347 -26.52 10.70 2.27
CA LYS A 347 -26.67 11.46 1.02
C LYS A 347 -26.07 10.71 -0.18
N HIS A 348 -24.92 10.07 0.01
CA HIS A 348 -24.23 9.36 -1.07
C HIS A 348 -24.59 7.87 -1.15
N GLY A 349 -25.16 7.29 -0.09
CA GLY A 349 -25.31 5.85 0.06
C GLY A 349 -23.96 5.14 0.06
N TRP A 350 -22.93 5.77 0.64
CA TRP A 350 -21.53 5.36 0.50
C TRP A 350 -20.69 5.71 1.73
N PHE A 351 -19.69 4.89 2.06
CA PHE A 351 -18.67 5.28 3.03
C PHE A 351 -17.62 6.19 2.40
N CYS A 352 -17.33 7.30 3.05
CA CYS A 352 -16.45 8.36 2.58
C CYS A 352 -15.35 8.62 3.62
N ASP A 353 -14.23 9.21 3.19
CA ASP A 353 -13.28 9.78 4.14
C ASP A 353 -13.88 11.01 4.83
N PHE A 354 -13.42 11.34 6.03
CA PHE A 354 -13.82 12.58 6.70
C PHE A 354 -12.76 13.67 6.52
N ASP A 355 -13.18 14.86 6.11
CA ASP A 355 -12.36 16.06 6.01
C ASP A 355 -12.34 16.80 7.35
N LEU A 356 -11.20 16.83 8.02
CA LEU A 356 -11.04 17.44 9.36
C LEU A 356 -11.16 18.96 9.35
N VAL A 357 -10.77 19.60 8.25
CA VAL A 357 -10.83 21.06 8.11
C VAL A 357 -12.27 21.48 7.86
N LYS A 358 -12.94 20.81 6.91
CA LYS A 358 -14.34 21.11 6.56
C LYS A 358 -15.36 20.50 7.53
N LYS A 359 -14.92 19.58 8.40
CA LYS A 359 -15.72 18.86 9.39
C LYS A 359 -16.93 18.14 8.78
N GLN A 360 -16.72 17.50 7.64
CA GLN A 360 -17.75 16.77 6.91
C GLN A 360 -17.13 15.61 6.13
N VAL A 361 -17.96 14.67 5.70
CA VAL A 361 -17.55 13.65 4.74
C VAL A 361 -17.05 14.29 3.44
N SER A 362 -15.99 13.72 2.87
CA SER A 362 -15.42 14.11 1.58
C SER A 362 -16.44 13.84 0.47
N PRO A 363 -16.57 14.75 -0.52
CA PRO A 363 -17.42 14.50 -1.68
C PRO A 363 -16.77 13.53 -2.70
N VAL A 364 -15.50 13.18 -2.53
CA VAL A 364 -14.77 12.29 -3.44
C VAL A 364 -15.13 10.84 -3.12
N LEU A 365 -15.79 10.17 -4.08
CA LEU A 365 -16.18 8.77 -3.95
C LEU A 365 -15.10 7.86 -4.58
N SER A 366 -14.50 7.02 -3.74
CA SER A 366 -13.50 6.03 -4.12
C SER A 366 -13.87 4.62 -3.63
N LEU A 367 -13.22 3.60 -4.19
CA LEU A 367 -13.41 2.19 -3.79
C LEU A 367 -12.95 1.89 -2.36
N ALA A 368 -12.28 2.82 -1.69
CA ALA A 368 -12.06 2.71 -0.25
C ALA A 368 -13.38 2.57 0.53
N GLY A 369 -14.48 3.11 0.00
CA GLY A 369 -15.83 2.96 0.58
C GLY A 369 -16.37 1.53 0.58
N CYS A 370 -15.73 0.59 -0.12
CA CYS A 370 -16.08 -0.83 -0.10
C CYS A 370 -15.34 -1.62 0.99
N VAL A 371 -14.26 -1.10 1.54
CA VAL A 371 -13.47 -1.81 2.57
C VAL A 371 -14.31 -2.12 3.83
N PRO A 372 -15.30 -1.29 4.25
CA PRO A 372 -16.25 -1.67 5.30
C PRO A 372 -17.13 -2.89 4.99
N LEU A 373 -17.46 -3.19 3.72
CA LEU A 373 -18.10 -4.47 3.36
C LEU A 373 -17.12 -5.61 3.60
N PHE A 374 -15.90 -5.51 3.06
CA PHE A 374 -14.85 -6.51 3.29
C PHE A 374 -14.59 -6.75 4.78
N ALA A 375 -14.68 -5.70 5.59
CA ALA A 375 -14.46 -5.78 7.04
C ALA A 375 -15.66 -6.33 7.84
N GLY A 376 -16.85 -6.51 7.23
CA GLY A 376 -18.06 -6.89 7.95
C GLY A 376 -18.61 -5.79 8.87
N ILE A 377 -18.35 -4.52 8.53
CA ILE A 377 -18.78 -3.35 9.30
C ILE A 377 -20.17 -2.90 8.91
N ALA A 378 -20.46 -2.88 7.61
CA ALA A 378 -21.72 -2.39 7.07
C ALA A 378 -22.92 -3.22 7.58
N ASP A 379 -24.09 -2.60 7.68
CA ASP A 379 -25.34 -3.35 7.79
C ASP A 379 -25.87 -3.78 6.41
N GLU A 380 -26.96 -4.56 6.39
CA GLU A 380 -27.55 -5.07 5.14
C GLU A 380 -28.05 -3.94 4.21
N ALA A 381 -28.61 -2.86 4.77
CA ALA A 381 -29.12 -1.74 3.97
C ALA A 381 -27.97 -0.94 3.34
N GLN A 382 -26.91 -0.70 4.11
CA GLN A 382 -25.67 -0.09 3.62
C GLN A 382 -25.01 -0.96 2.55
N ALA A 383 -24.99 -2.29 2.72
CA ALA A 383 -24.43 -3.20 1.74
C ALA A 383 -25.21 -3.17 0.42
N LEU A 384 -26.55 -3.11 0.45
CA LEU A 384 -27.39 -2.94 -0.73
C LEU A 384 -27.15 -1.59 -1.42
N ALA A 385 -27.03 -0.51 -0.65
CA ALA A 385 -26.73 0.82 -1.20
C ALA A 385 -25.35 0.84 -1.89
N ILE A 386 -24.34 0.22 -1.27
CA ILE A 386 -22.99 0.09 -1.84
C ILE A 386 -23.00 -0.77 -3.10
N ALA A 387 -23.73 -1.90 -3.12
CA ALA A 387 -23.87 -2.73 -4.31
C ALA A 387 -24.48 -1.95 -5.48
N SER A 388 -25.58 -1.24 -5.24
CA SER A 388 -26.22 -0.40 -6.26
C SER A 388 -25.27 0.70 -6.77
N LYS A 389 -24.54 1.35 -5.87
CA LYS A 389 -23.57 2.39 -6.22
C LYS A 389 -22.40 1.84 -7.02
N LEU A 390 -21.89 0.65 -6.68
CA LEU A 390 -20.85 -0.05 -7.42
C LEU A 390 -21.31 -0.34 -8.86
N GLU A 391 -22.49 -0.94 -9.00
CA GLU A 391 -23.07 -1.30 -10.29
C GLU A 391 -23.32 -0.07 -11.19
N CYS A 392 -23.90 0.99 -10.63
CA CYS A 392 -24.31 2.16 -11.39
C CYS A 392 -23.13 3.09 -11.73
N ASP A 393 -22.24 3.33 -10.76
CA ASP A 393 -21.28 4.44 -10.87
C ASP A 393 -19.85 3.97 -11.09
N PHE A 394 -19.43 2.85 -10.48
CA PHE A 394 -18.02 2.40 -10.50
C PHE A 394 -17.73 1.33 -11.56
N LEU A 395 -18.70 0.46 -11.86
CA LEU A 395 -18.51 -0.66 -12.77
C LEU A 395 -18.38 -0.19 -14.21
N ARG A 396 -17.35 -0.70 -14.89
CA ARG A 396 -17.03 -0.44 -16.30
C ARG A 396 -16.78 -1.76 -17.01
N SER A 397 -16.35 -1.71 -18.26
CA SER A 397 -16.13 -2.92 -19.06
C SER A 397 -15.03 -3.83 -18.53
N GLY A 398 -14.03 -3.28 -17.84
CA GLY A 398 -12.88 -4.02 -17.31
C GLY A 398 -12.88 -4.24 -15.80
N GLY A 399 -13.98 -3.94 -15.10
CA GLY A 399 -14.05 -3.97 -13.63
C GLY A 399 -14.37 -2.59 -13.06
N LEU A 400 -13.95 -2.32 -11.82
CA LEU A 400 -14.29 -1.10 -11.08
C LEU A 400 -13.20 -0.03 -11.22
N VAL A 401 -13.61 1.23 -11.46
CA VAL A 401 -12.70 2.39 -11.36
C VAL A 401 -12.33 2.67 -9.91
N SER A 402 -11.11 3.12 -9.65
CA SER A 402 -10.60 3.33 -8.28
C SER A 402 -11.26 4.49 -7.55
N CYS A 403 -11.55 5.55 -8.31
CA CYS A 403 -12.22 6.77 -7.88
C CYS A 403 -13.10 7.24 -9.03
N LEU A 404 -14.25 7.85 -8.72
CA LEU A 404 -15.10 8.45 -9.76
C LEU A 404 -14.52 9.74 -10.34
N SER A 405 -13.52 10.33 -9.67
CA SER A 405 -12.82 11.51 -10.18
C SER A 405 -11.96 11.14 -11.39
N GLU A 406 -12.01 11.98 -12.42
CA GLU A 406 -11.13 11.89 -13.59
C GLU A 406 -9.98 12.88 -13.45
N THR A 407 -8.78 12.38 -13.16
CA THR A 407 -7.58 13.20 -13.00
C THR A 407 -6.40 12.57 -13.72
N SER A 408 -5.25 13.25 -13.72
CA SER A 408 -3.99 12.68 -14.21
C SER A 408 -3.32 11.73 -13.21
N GLN A 409 -3.91 11.52 -12.03
CA GLN A 409 -3.34 10.69 -10.97
C GLN A 409 -3.68 9.22 -11.18
N GLN A 410 -2.81 8.33 -10.69
CA GLN A 410 -2.90 6.90 -11.02
C GLN A 410 -3.98 6.12 -10.25
N TRP A 411 -4.39 6.61 -9.07
CA TRP A 411 -5.41 5.98 -8.24
C TRP A 411 -6.82 6.57 -8.48
N ASP A 412 -7.04 7.14 -9.67
CA ASP A 412 -8.30 7.72 -10.12
C ASP A 412 -8.83 7.07 -11.40
N SER A 413 -10.06 7.43 -11.83
CA SER A 413 -10.59 7.03 -13.13
C SER A 413 -9.64 7.51 -14.24
N PRO A 414 -9.33 6.66 -15.24
CA PRO A 414 -10.02 5.43 -15.61
C PRO A 414 -9.38 4.14 -15.07
N ASN A 415 -8.45 4.23 -14.11
CA ASN A 415 -7.67 3.09 -13.66
C ASN A 415 -8.44 2.23 -12.63
N GLY A 416 -8.28 0.92 -12.75
CA GLY A 416 -8.64 -0.07 -11.74
C GLY A 416 -7.40 -0.84 -11.27
N TRP A 417 -7.36 -1.14 -9.98
CA TRP A 417 -6.28 -1.88 -9.33
C TRP A 417 -6.79 -3.16 -8.69
N ALA A 418 -6.02 -4.25 -8.81
CA ALA A 418 -6.42 -5.57 -8.35
C ALA A 418 -6.83 -5.62 -6.85
N PRO A 419 -6.10 -4.95 -5.91
CA PRO A 419 -6.51 -4.85 -4.51
C PRO A 419 -7.95 -4.39 -4.30
N LEU A 420 -8.37 -3.37 -5.04
CA LEU A 420 -9.67 -2.73 -4.87
C LEU A 420 -10.79 -3.58 -5.47
N GLN A 421 -10.50 -4.31 -6.55
CA GLN A 421 -11.43 -5.33 -7.07
C GLN A 421 -11.65 -6.41 -6.02
N TRP A 422 -10.57 -6.90 -5.40
CA TRP A 422 -10.66 -7.94 -4.37
C TRP A 422 -11.50 -7.50 -3.17
N PHE A 423 -11.26 -6.31 -2.61
CA PHE A 423 -12.06 -5.80 -1.50
C PHE A 423 -13.54 -5.70 -1.84
N ALA A 424 -13.89 -5.16 -3.01
CA ALA A 424 -15.28 -5.05 -3.44
C ALA A 424 -15.92 -6.42 -3.66
N ILE A 425 -15.27 -7.31 -4.41
CA ILE A 425 -15.79 -8.65 -4.74
C ILE A 425 -15.96 -9.49 -3.46
N SER A 426 -14.93 -9.55 -2.61
CA SER A 426 -15.01 -10.30 -1.35
C SER A 426 -16.10 -9.75 -0.44
N GLY A 427 -16.16 -8.43 -0.28
CA GLY A 427 -17.19 -7.79 0.54
C GLY A 427 -18.61 -8.02 0.01
N LEU A 428 -18.83 -7.94 -1.31
CA LEU A 428 -20.14 -8.23 -1.91
C LEU A 428 -20.58 -9.67 -1.65
N ARG A 429 -19.66 -10.64 -1.78
CA ARG A 429 -19.94 -12.05 -1.51
C ARG A 429 -20.33 -12.29 -0.06
N ASP A 430 -19.61 -11.68 0.88
CA ASP A 430 -19.89 -11.82 2.31
C ASP A 430 -21.27 -11.27 2.71
N TYR A 431 -21.83 -10.35 1.91
CA TYR A 431 -23.18 -9.79 2.07
C TYR A 431 -24.21 -10.36 1.08
N GLY A 432 -23.91 -11.50 0.43
CA GLY A 432 -24.84 -12.21 -0.42
C GLY A 432 -25.12 -11.59 -1.80
N GLN A 433 -24.37 -10.55 -2.19
CA GLN A 433 -24.47 -9.89 -3.50
C GLN A 433 -23.67 -10.64 -4.57
N PHE A 434 -23.96 -11.93 -4.73
CA PHE A 434 -23.14 -12.85 -5.54
C PHE A 434 -23.12 -12.51 -7.02
N ASP A 435 -24.25 -12.13 -7.61
CA ASP A 435 -24.36 -11.86 -9.05
C ASP A 435 -23.50 -10.66 -9.46
N LEU A 436 -23.57 -9.56 -8.70
CA LEU A 436 -22.73 -8.38 -8.95
C LEU A 436 -21.25 -8.70 -8.72
N ALA A 437 -20.92 -9.47 -7.68
CA ALA A 437 -19.54 -9.89 -7.42
C ALA A 437 -18.98 -10.75 -8.57
N GLU A 438 -19.80 -11.62 -9.17
CA GLU A 438 -19.45 -12.44 -10.33
C GLU A 438 -19.29 -11.57 -11.59
N ASP A 439 -20.17 -10.61 -11.86
CA ASP A 439 -20.03 -9.70 -13.02
C ASP A 439 -18.73 -8.87 -12.94
N ILE A 440 -18.44 -8.29 -11.78
CA ILE A 440 -17.18 -7.55 -11.57
C ILE A 440 -15.97 -8.45 -11.80
N ALA A 441 -15.96 -9.65 -11.21
CA ALA A 441 -14.86 -10.59 -11.35
C ALA A 441 -14.65 -11.02 -12.81
N GLN A 442 -15.72 -11.37 -13.51
CA GLN A 442 -15.65 -11.81 -14.89
C GLN A 442 -15.18 -10.69 -15.82
N ARG A 443 -15.62 -9.45 -15.63
CA ARG A 443 -15.11 -8.31 -16.41
C ARG A 443 -13.62 -8.06 -16.21
N TRP A 444 -13.16 -8.14 -14.96
CA TRP A 444 -11.75 -8.00 -14.62
C TRP A 444 -10.92 -9.13 -15.25
N LEU A 445 -11.30 -10.39 -15.06
CA LEU A 445 -10.60 -11.55 -15.61
C LEU A 445 -10.56 -11.52 -17.15
N ASN A 446 -11.69 -11.24 -17.80
CA ASN A 446 -11.75 -11.16 -19.26
C ASN A 446 -10.88 -10.02 -19.84
N MET A 447 -10.78 -8.89 -19.13
CA MET A 447 -9.86 -7.82 -19.51
C MET A 447 -8.41 -8.29 -19.42
N LEU A 448 -8.03 -8.90 -18.30
CA LEU A 448 -6.66 -9.41 -18.09
C LEU A 448 -6.27 -10.44 -19.14
N GLU A 449 -7.15 -11.39 -19.46
CA GLU A 449 -6.87 -12.42 -20.47
C GLU A 449 -6.66 -11.81 -21.87
N LYS A 450 -7.50 -10.84 -22.26
CA LYS A 450 -7.36 -10.13 -23.54
C LYS A 450 -6.11 -9.28 -23.60
N ASP A 451 -5.74 -8.64 -22.49
CA ASP A 451 -4.54 -7.83 -22.37
C ASP A 451 -3.28 -8.72 -22.45
N PHE A 452 -3.29 -9.82 -21.70
CA PHE A 452 -2.25 -10.84 -21.66
C PHE A 452 -2.01 -11.46 -23.04
N ALA A 453 -3.06 -11.79 -23.80
CA ALA A 453 -2.93 -12.34 -25.15
C ALA A 453 -2.17 -11.41 -26.12
N LYS A 454 -2.14 -10.09 -25.84
CA LYS A 454 -1.41 -9.09 -26.64
C LYS A 454 0.00 -8.84 -26.12
N ARG A 455 0.17 -8.75 -24.79
CA ARG A 455 1.42 -8.31 -24.16
C ARG A 455 2.31 -9.44 -23.65
N GLY A 456 1.73 -10.60 -23.33
CA GLY A 456 2.44 -11.73 -22.71
C GLY A 456 2.84 -11.50 -21.25
N CYS A 457 2.29 -10.48 -20.58
CA CYS A 457 2.53 -10.18 -19.18
C CYS A 457 1.31 -9.54 -18.50
N LEU A 458 1.30 -9.54 -17.17
CA LEU A 458 0.33 -8.79 -16.36
C LEU A 458 0.98 -7.50 -15.83
N LEU A 459 0.15 -6.48 -15.63
CA LEU A 459 0.53 -5.13 -15.22
C LEU A 459 0.10 -4.83 -13.78
N GLU A 460 0.64 -3.75 -13.20
CA GLU A 460 0.25 -3.25 -11.88
C GLU A 460 -1.21 -2.77 -11.81
N LYS A 461 -1.72 -2.18 -12.91
CA LYS A 461 -3.04 -1.54 -13.03
C LYS A 461 -3.54 -1.51 -14.46
N TYR A 462 -4.84 -1.32 -14.66
CA TYR A 462 -5.49 -1.38 -15.96
C TYR A 462 -6.52 -0.26 -16.17
N ASN A 463 -6.71 0.16 -17.42
CA ASN A 463 -7.80 1.07 -17.79
C ASN A 463 -9.10 0.26 -17.87
N VAL A 464 -9.98 0.39 -16.88
CA VAL A 464 -11.21 -0.41 -16.82
C VAL A 464 -12.35 0.19 -17.65
N CYS A 465 -12.26 1.48 -17.97
CA CYS A 465 -13.22 2.18 -18.85
C CYS A 465 -13.03 1.78 -20.31
N ASP A 466 -11.77 1.69 -20.76
CA ASP A 466 -11.37 1.31 -22.11
C ASP A 466 -10.20 0.32 -22.04
N PRO A 467 -10.49 -0.99 -21.91
CA PRO A 467 -9.50 -2.06 -21.84
C PRO A 467 -8.52 -2.15 -23.02
N ALA A 468 -8.78 -1.46 -24.13
CA ALA A 468 -7.84 -1.42 -25.25
C ALA A 468 -6.67 -0.46 -24.98
N LYS A 469 -6.83 0.50 -24.07
CA LYS A 469 -5.79 1.48 -23.71
C LYS A 469 -4.96 0.98 -22.54
N THR A 470 -3.65 1.24 -22.62
CA THR A 470 -2.77 1.05 -21.45
C THR A 470 -3.14 2.08 -20.38
N ALA A 471 -3.19 1.65 -19.13
CA ALA A 471 -3.35 2.55 -17.99
C ALA A 471 -2.20 3.57 -17.91
N GLY A 472 -2.40 4.66 -17.18
CA GLY A 472 -1.39 5.69 -17.04
C GLY A 472 -1.58 6.52 -15.77
N GLY A 473 -0.99 7.72 -15.76
CA GLY A 473 -1.05 8.65 -14.65
C GLY A 473 -0.05 8.38 -13.53
N GLY A 474 0.11 9.36 -12.65
CA GLY A 474 1.12 9.34 -11.57
C GLY A 474 2.53 9.73 -12.04
N GLU A 475 3.52 9.42 -11.21
CA GLU A 475 4.92 9.88 -11.37
C GLU A 475 5.81 8.93 -12.17
N TYR A 476 5.35 7.71 -12.46
CA TYR A 476 6.17 6.68 -13.11
C TYR A 476 5.37 5.85 -14.14
N GLN A 477 6.10 5.19 -15.04
CA GLN A 477 5.51 4.32 -16.07
C GLN A 477 4.90 3.06 -15.46
N VAL A 478 3.85 2.52 -16.08
CA VAL A 478 3.20 1.27 -15.63
C VAL A 478 4.20 0.12 -15.50
N GLN A 479 4.20 -0.55 -14.35
CA GLN A 479 5.08 -1.70 -14.08
C GLN A 479 4.48 -3.03 -14.53
N GLN A 480 5.36 -3.96 -14.89
CA GLN A 480 5.03 -5.34 -15.27
C GLN A 480 5.27 -6.29 -14.10
N GLY A 481 4.52 -7.39 -14.06
CA GLY A 481 4.63 -8.42 -13.03
C GLY A 481 3.28 -9.06 -12.75
N PHE A 482 2.41 -8.55 -11.89
CA PHE A 482 2.69 -7.73 -10.73
C PHE A 482 2.09 -8.46 -9.53
N GLY A 483 2.80 -8.53 -8.39
CA GLY A 483 2.47 -9.43 -7.26
C GLY A 483 0.98 -9.48 -6.89
N TRP A 484 0.34 -8.34 -6.60
CA TRP A 484 -1.09 -8.31 -6.28
C TRP A 484 -1.98 -8.72 -7.46
N THR A 485 -1.58 -8.46 -8.70
CA THR A 485 -2.45 -8.68 -9.87
C THR A 485 -2.53 -10.17 -10.06
N ASN A 486 -1.38 -10.82 -9.96
CA ASN A 486 -1.23 -12.26 -10.04
C ASN A 486 -2.00 -12.95 -8.90
N GLY A 487 -1.83 -12.43 -7.68
CA GLY A 487 -2.47 -12.98 -6.49
C GLY A 487 -3.99 -12.91 -6.53
N VAL A 488 -4.55 -11.73 -6.84
CA VAL A 488 -5.99 -11.53 -6.95
C VAL A 488 -6.56 -12.29 -8.15
N THR A 489 -5.87 -12.30 -9.29
CA THR A 489 -6.32 -13.04 -10.48
C THR A 489 -6.44 -14.52 -10.19
N SER A 490 -5.42 -15.12 -9.58
CA SER A 490 -5.44 -16.51 -9.12
C SER A 490 -6.67 -16.77 -8.24
N ARG A 491 -6.89 -15.92 -7.23
CA ARG A 491 -8.00 -16.10 -6.29
C ARG A 491 -9.37 -16.00 -6.96
N LEU A 492 -9.54 -15.05 -7.86
CA LEU A 492 -10.79 -14.90 -8.61
C LEU A 492 -11.04 -16.07 -9.57
N GLN A 493 -10.00 -16.61 -10.21
CA GLN A 493 -10.13 -17.80 -11.05
C GLN A 493 -10.52 -19.03 -10.24
N VAL A 494 -9.94 -19.22 -9.05
CA VAL A 494 -10.34 -20.30 -8.13
C VAL A 494 -11.82 -20.18 -7.75
N LEU A 495 -12.31 -18.96 -7.51
CA LEU A 495 -13.69 -18.72 -7.09
C LEU A 495 -14.72 -18.86 -8.23
N TYR A 496 -14.39 -18.46 -9.45
CA TYR A 496 -15.37 -18.30 -10.53
C TYR A 496 -15.14 -19.18 -11.76
N ASN A 497 -13.93 -19.69 -12.00
CA ASN A 497 -13.63 -20.51 -13.19
C ASN A 497 -13.63 -22.02 -12.90
N ASN A 498 -13.60 -22.44 -11.63
CA ASN A 498 -13.70 -23.85 -11.23
C ASN A 498 -15.16 -24.37 -11.15
N LYS A 499 -16.14 -23.64 -11.70
CA LYS A 499 -17.49 -24.17 -11.98
C LYS A 499 -17.47 -24.92 -13.33
N GLN A 500 -16.78 -26.06 -13.39
CA GLN A 500 -16.98 -27.05 -14.46
C GLN A 500 -17.42 -28.39 -13.86
#